data_AF-A0A3C0CXL9-F1
#
_entry.id   AF-A0A3C0CXL9-F1
#
_cell.length_a   1.000
_cell.length_b   1.000
_cell.length_c   1.000
_cell.angle_alpha   90.00
_cell.angle_beta   90.00
_cell.angle_gamma   90.00
#
_symmetry.space_group_name_H-M   'P 1'
#
loop_
_entity.id
_entity.type
_entity.pdbx_description
1 polymer ?
#
loop_
_entity_poly.entity_id
_entity_poly.type
_entity_poly.pdbx_seq_one_letter_code
_entity_poly.pdbx_strand_id
1 'polypeptide(L)'
;MKLLQLAEHFERLDGLTSRNASVDELARLFKSIESPEEMREVVYLTEGILLPPFASTEIGISEQFMSRAIAQAAGKSVEHVKELYRDTGDYGLTAEKLITWPGEGITVHQAYNALLDIAKTGGRGSIESKVEGLARLIHRISKKEARYLLRVPMGKLRLGVGDPTIMDGLACAYDGRRNLRPVIENAYNLCADMGLVAGILLSEGPERLKDFRVLLGSPIRVELAERAESIDDIVRRLSRCAVEPKYDGFRCQVHKNGDEIIIFTRNLEDATHMFPEFVEAARSIVKAETAIFEGEAVSFNPKSGKFHPFQVTVQR
;
A
#
# COMPACT_ATOMS: atom_id res chain seq x y z
N MET A 1 -0.08 19.54 8.25
CA MET A 1 -0.33 20.40 7.09
C MET A 1 -1.80 20.38 6.67
N LYS A 2 -2.23 21.40 5.93
CA LYS A 2 -3.56 21.44 5.30
C LYS A 2 -3.61 20.49 4.10
N LEU A 3 -4.77 19.87 3.87
CA LEU A 3 -4.95 18.97 2.72
C LEU A 3 -4.69 19.68 1.39
N LEU A 4 -5.09 20.95 1.26
CA LEU A 4 -4.80 21.77 0.09
C LEU A 4 -3.30 21.85 -0.23
N GLN A 5 -2.44 21.96 0.78
CA GLN A 5 -0.99 21.99 0.57
C GLN A 5 -0.49 20.67 -0.03
N LEU A 6 -0.97 19.53 0.49
CA LEU A 6 -0.66 18.21 -0.07
C LEU A 6 -1.16 18.09 -1.52
N ALA A 7 -2.38 18.55 -1.80
CA ALA A 7 -2.95 18.54 -3.15
C ALA A 7 -2.12 19.40 -4.14
N GLU A 8 -1.54 20.51 -3.69
CA GLU A 8 -0.62 21.31 -4.51
C GLU A 8 0.72 20.61 -4.77
N HIS A 9 1.26 19.85 -3.80
CA HIS A 9 2.42 18.98 -4.02
C HIS A 9 2.10 17.89 -5.05
N PHE A 10 0.94 17.25 -4.93
CA PHE A 10 0.47 16.25 -5.88
C PHE A 10 0.23 16.81 -7.28
N GLU A 11 -0.31 18.02 -7.40
CA GLU A 11 -0.45 18.72 -8.68
C GLU A 11 0.89 18.99 -9.35
N ARG A 12 1.91 19.41 -8.58
CA ARG A 12 3.27 19.55 -9.11
C ARG A 12 3.82 18.20 -9.55
N LEU A 13 3.70 17.15 -8.73
CA LEU A 13 4.17 15.80 -9.07
C LEU A 13 3.53 15.26 -10.35
N ASP A 14 2.21 15.41 -10.50
CA ASP A 14 1.41 14.99 -11.66
C ASP A 14 1.91 15.65 -12.97
N GLY A 15 2.47 16.86 -12.88
CA GLY A 15 3.05 17.60 -14.01
C GLY A 15 4.52 17.30 -14.32
N LEU A 16 5.22 16.51 -13.50
CA LEU A 16 6.65 16.26 -13.67
C LEU A 16 6.93 15.02 -14.51
N THR A 17 7.89 15.12 -15.41
CA THR A 17 8.36 14.00 -16.26
C THR A 17 9.71 13.43 -15.81
N SER A 18 10.47 14.18 -15.01
CA SER A 18 11.79 13.78 -14.53
C SER A 18 11.69 13.18 -13.13
N ARG A 19 12.15 11.93 -12.98
CA ARG A 19 12.25 11.27 -11.68
C ARG A 19 13.03 12.10 -10.66
N ASN A 20 14.10 12.78 -11.07
CA ASN A 20 14.88 13.62 -10.16
C ASN A 20 14.05 14.83 -9.67
N ALA A 21 13.28 15.47 -10.55
CA ALA A 21 12.39 16.54 -10.14
C ALA A 21 11.29 16.03 -9.19
N SER A 22 10.76 14.82 -9.42
CA SER A 22 9.81 14.19 -8.50
C SER A 22 10.44 13.94 -7.13
N VAL A 23 11.70 13.48 -7.07
CA VAL A 23 12.45 13.34 -5.81
C VAL A 23 12.60 14.69 -5.10
N ASP A 24 12.91 15.77 -5.82
CA ASP A 24 13.07 17.10 -5.23
C ASP A 24 11.74 17.68 -4.70
N GLU A 25 10.63 17.40 -5.39
CA GLU A 25 9.29 17.77 -4.92
C GLU A 25 8.86 16.96 -3.69
N LEU A 26 9.12 15.63 -3.68
CA LEU A 26 8.86 14.79 -2.51
C LEU A 26 9.74 15.18 -1.32
N ALA A 27 11.01 15.50 -1.55
CA ALA A 27 11.90 15.97 -0.49
C ALA A 27 11.39 17.28 0.13
N ARG A 28 10.84 18.19 -0.67
CA ARG A 28 10.18 19.42 -0.19
C ARG A 28 8.92 19.12 0.61
N LEU A 29 8.08 18.20 0.12
CA LEU A 29 6.88 17.75 0.83
C LEU A 29 7.25 17.18 2.20
N PHE A 30 8.13 16.17 2.25
CA PHE A 30 8.47 15.48 3.50
C PHE A 30 9.20 16.38 4.50
N LYS A 31 10.02 17.34 4.06
CA LYS A 31 10.64 18.35 4.95
C LYS A 31 9.63 19.26 5.65
N SER A 32 8.44 19.42 5.12
CA SER A 32 7.40 20.30 5.69
C SER A 32 6.55 19.64 6.77
N ILE A 33 6.80 18.38 7.08
CA ILE A 33 6.02 17.57 8.03
C ILE A 33 6.80 17.43 9.34
N GLU A 34 6.13 17.72 10.45
CA GLU A 34 6.74 17.70 11.79
C GLU A 34 6.25 16.53 12.65
N SER A 35 5.07 15.97 12.34
CA SER A 35 4.49 14.86 13.08
C SER A 35 4.81 13.52 12.41
N PRO A 36 5.32 12.51 13.15
CA PRO A 36 5.52 11.15 12.64
C PRO A 36 4.22 10.52 12.15
N GLU A 37 3.10 10.82 12.80
CA GLU A 37 1.78 10.34 12.39
C GLU A 37 1.38 10.93 11.03
N GLU A 38 1.49 12.25 10.88
CA GLU A 38 1.20 12.90 9.60
C GLU A 38 2.17 12.46 8.50
N MET A 39 3.43 12.16 8.83
CA MET A 39 4.40 11.60 7.88
C MET A 39 3.92 10.26 7.33
N ARG A 40 3.41 9.37 8.19
CA ARG A 40 2.84 8.08 7.77
C ARG A 40 1.67 8.29 6.81
N GLU A 41 0.73 9.15 7.19
CA GLU A 41 -0.45 9.45 6.39
C GLU A 41 -0.08 10.02 5.02
N VAL A 42 0.84 10.98 4.97
CA VAL A 42 1.28 11.59 3.71
C VAL A 42 2.00 10.57 2.82
N VAL A 43 2.85 9.70 3.39
CA VAL A 43 3.52 8.65 2.64
C VAL A 43 2.50 7.67 2.04
N TYR A 44 1.54 7.17 2.84
CA TYR A 44 0.50 6.27 2.32
C TYR A 44 -0.33 6.95 1.23
N LEU A 45 -0.76 8.20 1.45
CA LEU A 45 -1.49 8.96 0.44
C LEU A 45 -0.67 9.19 -0.83
N THR A 46 0.66 9.34 -0.72
CA THR A 46 1.57 9.47 -1.87
C THR A 46 1.69 8.16 -2.65
N GLU A 47 1.68 7.03 -1.95
CA GLU A 47 1.61 5.67 -2.54
C GLU A 47 0.22 5.37 -3.13
N GLY A 48 -0.79 6.18 -2.81
CA GLY A 48 -2.16 5.96 -3.25
C GLY A 48 -2.90 4.91 -2.43
N ILE A 49 -2.45 4.64 -1.21
CA ILE A 49 -3.06 3.71 -0.25
C ILE A 49 -3.45 4.45 1.03
N LEU A 50 -4.25 3.82 1.91
CA LEU A 50 -4.43 4.32 3.28
C LEU A 50 -3.68 3.46 4.28
N LEU A 51 -3.56 2.16 4.03
CA LEU A 51 -2.86 1.23 4.91
C LEU A 51 -1.93 0.34 4.08
N PRO A 52 -0.86 -0.20 4.68
CA PRO A 52 -0.03 -1.20 4.02
C PRO A 52 -0.86 -2.40 3.52
N PRO A 53 -0.43 -3.08 2.44
CA PRO A 53 -1.19 -4.18 1.83
C PRO A 53 -1.58 -5.32 2.80
N PHE A 54 -0.77 -5.55 3.82
CA PHE A 54 -0.97 -6.59 4.82
C PHE A 54 -1.97 -6.24 5.94
N ALA A 55 -2.52 -5.02 5.97
CA ALA A 55 -3.46 -4.58 7.01
C ALA A 55 -4.91 -5.06 6.79
N SER A 56 -5.14 -5.94 5.80
CA SER A 56 -6.41 -6.64 5.49
C SER A 56 -7.65 -5.76 5.35
N THR A 57 -7.47 -4.44 5.17
CA THR A 57 -8.56 -3.47 5.08
C THR A 57 -8.78 -3.08 3.62
N GLU A 58 -9.82 -3.63 3.00
CA GLU A 58 -10.24 -3.21 1.67
C GLU A 58 -10.88 -1.82 1.72
N ILE A 59 -10.14 -0.83 1.24
CA ILE A 59 -10.65 0.53 1.09
C ILE A 59 -11.62 0.61 -0.09
N GLY A 60 -11.38 -0.20 -1.13
CA GLY A 60 -11.90 -0.10 -2.50
C GLY A 60 -13.33 0.43 -2.58
N ILE A 61 -13.46 1.72 -2.91
CA ILE A 61 -14.77 2.33 -3.16
C ILE A 61 -15.13 2.01 -4.61
N SER A 62 -16.23 1.29 -4.81
CA SER A 62 -16.70 0.99 -6.16
C SER A 62 -17.04 2.27 -6.93
N GLU A 63 -16.95 2.22 -8.27
CA GLU A 63 -17.34 3.36 -9.12
C GLU A 63 -18.80 3.79 -8.88
N GLN A 64 -19.66 2.83 -8.51
CA GLN A 64 -21.06 3.11 -8.14
C GLN A 64 -21.15 3.93 -6.85
N PHE A 65 -20.35 3.63 -5.83
CA PHE A 65 -20.37 4.37 -4.57
C PHE A 65 -19.77 5.76 -4.75
N MET A 66 -18.68 5.87 -5.51
CA MET A 66 -18.03 7.14 -5.83
C MET A 66 -18.98 8.08 -6.58
N SER A 67 -19.65 7.60 -7.63
CA SER A 67 -20.62 8.41 -8.39
C SER A 67 -21.81 8.86 -7.54
N ARG A 68 -22.34 8.01 -6.65
CA ARG A 68 -23.39 8.39 -5.69
C ARG A 68 -22.92 9.47 -4.71
N ALA A 69 -21.71 9.34 -4.15
CA ALA A 69 -21.19 10.28 -3.18
C ALA A 69 -20.93 11.66 -3.79
N ILE A 70 -20.34 11.72 -4.99
CA ILE A 70 -20.13 12.98 -5.73
C ILE A 70 -21.48 13.63 -6.07
N ALA A 71 -22.45 12.83 -6.56
CA ALA A 71 -23.80 13.32 -6.88
C ALA A 71 -24.49 13.94 -5.67
N GLN A 72 -24.45 13.24 -4.52
CA GLN A 72 -25.02 13.71 -3.27
C GLN A 72 -24.33 14.99 -2.76
N ALA A 73 -23.00 15.05 -2.78
CA ALA A 73 -22.25 16.21 -2.32
C ALA A 73 -22.44 17.45 -3.21
N ALA A 74 -22.52 17.26 -4.54
CA ALA A 74 -22.66 18.34 -5.51
C ALA A 74 -24.12 18.72 -5.83
N GLY A 75 -25.11 18.03 -5.24
CA GLY A 75 -26.53 18.23 -5.55
C GLY A 75 -26.88 17.95 -7.01
N LYS A 76 -26.31 16.88 -7.59
CA LYS A 76 -26.51 16.45 -8.99
C LYS A 76 -27.14 15.07 -9.05
N SER A 77 -27.63 14.67 -10.23
CA SER A 77 -28.04 13.28 -10.47
C SER A 77 -26.81 12.38 -10.68
N VAL A 78 -26.96 11.10 -10.35
CA VAL A 78 -25.89 10.10 -10.56
C VAL A 78 -25.59 9.94 -12.05
N GLU A 79 -26.61 10.08 -12.90
CA GLU A 79 -26.53 10.02 -14.35
C GLU A 79 -25.61 11.13 -14.89
N HIS A 80 -25.77 12.35 -14.38
CA HIS A 80 -24.92 13.48 -14.78
C HIS A 80 -23.47 13.28 -14.37
N VAL A 81 -23.22 12.74 -13.16
CA VAL A 81 -21.86 12.40 -12.71
C VAL A 81 -21.23 11.33 -13.61
N LYS A 82 -22.00 10.29 -13.97
CA LYS A 82 -21.54 9.22 -14.87
C LYS A 82 -21.28 9.72 -16.29
N GLU A 83 -22.08 10.65 -16.80
CA GLU A 83 -21.83 11.32 -18.08
C GLU A 83 -20.49 12.04 -18.06
N LEU A 84 -20.26 12.86 -17.03
CA LEU A 84 -19.01 13.59 -16.89
C LEU A 84 -17.79 12.68 -16.66
N TYR A 85 -18.00 11.53 -16.01
CA TYR A 85 -16.97 10.49 -15.90
C TYR A 85 -16.58 9.91 -17.25
N ARG A 86 -17.51 9.73 -18.20
CA ARG A 86 -17.16 9.24 -19.55
C ARG A 86 -16.20 10.20 -20.28
N ASP A 87 -16.35 11.50 -20.04
CA ASP A 87 -15.49 12.52 -20.64
C ASP A 87 -14.13 12.65 -19.95
N THR A 88 -14.07 12.42 -18.64
CA THR A 88 -12.86 12.63 -17.83
C THR A 88 -12.05 11.36 -17.56
N GLY A 89 -12.69 10.19 -17.55
CA GLY A 89 -12.08 8.90 -17.19
C GLY A 89 -11.62 8.78 -15.74
N ASP A 90 -11.93 9.77 -14.89
CA ASP A 90 -11.34 9.95 -13.57
C ASP A 90 -12.33 10.67 -12.64
N TYR A 91 -12.67 10.05 -11.51
CA TYR A 91 -13.61 10.62 -10.54
C TYR A 91 -13.06 11.84 -9.77
N GLY A 92 -11.75 11.95 -9.62
CA GLY A 92 -11.09 13.15 -9.12
C GLY A 92 -11.32 14.34 -10.06
N LEU A 93 -11.08 14.17 -11.36
CA LEU A 93 -11.37 15.21 -12.36
C LEU A 93 -12.87 15.48 -12.51
N THR A 94 -13.71 14.45 -12.39
CA THR A 94 -15.17 14.58 -12.38
C THR A 94 -15.61 15.47 -11.20
N ALA A 95 -15.12 15.20 -9.99
CA ALA A 95 -15.43 15.98 -8.81
C ALA A 95 -14.90 17.41 -8.93
N GLU A 96 -13.67 17.60 -9.46
CA GLU A 96 -13.07 18.93 -9.67
C GLU A 96 -13.97 19.85 -10.53
N LYS A 97 -14.65 19.29 -11.54
CA LYS A 97 -15.58 20.04 -12.40
C LYS A 97 -16.92 20.36 -11.74
N LEU A 98 -17.34 19.60 -10.73
CA LEU A 98 -18.65 19.74 -10.07
C LEU A 98 -18.59 20.54 -8.76
N ILE A 99 -17.44 20.56 -8.10
CA ILE A 99 -17.22 21.30 -6.85
C ILE A 99 -17.02 22.78 -7.13
N THR A 100 -17.88 23.61 -6.55
CA THR A 100 -17.88 25.08 -6.74
C THR A 100 -17.58 25.86 -5.47
N TRP A 101 -17.40 25.18 -4.33
CA TRP A 101 -17.11 25.78 -3.03
C TRP A 101 -15.60 25.80 -2.73
N PRO A 102 -15.13 26.67 -1.81
CA PRO A 102 -13.70 26.85 -1.54
C PRO A 102 -13.06 25.73 -0.69
N GLY A 103 -13.85 24.86 -0.06
CA GLY A 103 -13.38 23.91 0.95
C GLY A 103 -13.27 24.54 2.34
N GLU A 104 -13.29 23.72 3.39
CA GLU A 104 -13.23 24.15 4.80
C GLU A 104 -11.79 24.30 5.32
N GLY A 105 -10.79 23.90 4.53
CA GLY A 105 -9.38 23.91 4.95
C GLY A 105 -9.08 22.85 6.01
N ILE A 106 -9.55 21.62 5.80
CA ILE A 106 -9.26 20.48 6.67
C ILE A 106 -7.78 20.06 6.58
N THR A 107 -7.28 19.35 7.60
CA THR A 107 -5.91 18.81 7.61
C THR A 107 -5.81 17.48 6.86
N VAL A 108 -4.58 17.07 6.54
CA VAL A 108 -4.32 15.73 6.00
C VAL A 108 -4.84 14.65 6.96
N HIS A 109 -4.51 14.76 8.25
CA HIS A 109 -5.00 13.86 9.30
C HIS A 109 -6.53 13.73 9.33
N GLN A 110 -7.27 14.84 9.24
CA GLN A 110 -8.73 14.81 9.21
C GLN A 110 -9.28 14.10 7.97
N ALA A 111 -8.68 14.32 6.80
CA ALA A 111 -9.09 13.68 5.55
C ALA A 111 -8.75 12.19 5.53
N TYR A 112 -7.54 11.84 5.97
CA TYR A 112 -7.05 10.48 6.08
C TYR A 112 -7.94 9.65 7.03
N ASN A 113 -8.21 10.15 8.23
CA ASN A 113 -9.08 9.46 9.18
C ASN A 113 -10.52 9.33 8.67
N ALA A 114 -11.06 10.34 8.00
CA ALA A 114 -12.38 10.24 7.38
C ALA A 114 -12.43 9.11 6.33
N LEU A 115 -11.41 8.99 5.48
CA LEU A 115 -11.31 7.87 4.53
C LEU A 115 -11.12 6.53 5.22
N LEU A 116 -10.32 6.47 6.29
CA LEU A 116 -10.08 5.25 7.05
C LEU A 116 -11.35 4.76 7.76
N ASP A 117 -12.14 5.65 8.34
CA ASP A 117 -13.43 5.33 8.96
C ASP A 117 -14.43 4.80 7.91
N ILE A 118 -14.45 5.40 6.71
CA ILE A 118 -15.24 4.92 5.58
C ILE A 118 -14.78 3.51 5.17
N ALA A 119 -13.46 3.26 5.11
CA ALA A 119 -12.91 1.95 4.75
C ALA A 119 -13.29 0.86 5.75
N LYS A 120 -13.18 1.17 7.05
CA LYS A 120 -13.49 0.24 8.17
C LYS A 120 -14.99 -0.02 8.36
N THR A 121 -15.86 0.77 7.74
CA THR A 121 -17.32 0.58 7.83
C THR A 121 -17.72 -0.73 7.14
N GLY A 122 -18.34 -1.66 7.88
CA GLY A 122 -18.78 -2.97 7.38
C GLY A 122 -20.15 -3.38 7.91
N GLY A 123 -20.70 -4.47 7.36
CA GLY A 123 -21.99 -5.03 7.78
C GLY A 123 -23.22 -4.46 7.05
N ARG A 124 -24.41 -4.78 7.56
CA ARG A 124 -25.70 -4.41 6.95
C ARG A 124 -25.89 -2.89 6.97
N GLY A 125 -26.16 -2.29 5.81
CA GLY A 125 -26.31 -0.83 5.67
C GLY A 125 -24.99 -0.06 5.50
N SER A 126 -23.85 -0.76 5.49
CA SER A 126 -22.53 -0.12 5.30
C SER A 126 -22.41 0.66 4.00
N ILE A 127 -23.10 0.24 2.94
CA ILE A 127 -23.06 0.91 1.63
C ILE A 127 -23.56 2.35 1.75
N GLU A 128 -24.75 2.56 2.31
CA GLU A 128 -25.32 3.89 2.51
C GLU A 128 -24.44 4.74 3.43
N SER A 129 -23.94 4.16 4.53
CA SER A 129 -23.03 4.87 5.43
C SER A 129 -21.72 5.29 4.75
N LYS A 130 -21.15 4.45 3.87
CA LYS A 130 -19.95 4.78 3.08
C LYS A 130 -20.22 5.91 2.10
N VAL A 131 -21.36 5.86 1.39
CA VAL A 131 -21.77 6.91 0.44
C VAL A 131 -21.96 8.24 1.16
N GLU A 132 -22.68 8.24 2.29
CA GLU A 132 -22.90 9.46 3.08
C GLU A 132 -21.60 9.99 3.70
N GLY A 133 -20.74 9.12 4.22
CA GLY A 133 -19.43 9.49 4.76
C GLY A 133 -18.56 10.15 3.70
N LEU A 134 -18.50 9.56 2.51
CA LEU A 134 -17.73 10.12 1.40
C LEU A 134 -18.34 11.43 0.89
N ALA A 135 -19.67 11.52 0.77
CA ALA A 135 -20.35 12.76 0.40
C ALA A 135 -20.07 13.89 1.40
N ARG A 136 -20.11 13.60 2.70
CA ARG A 136 -19.72 14.55 3.75
C ARG A 136 -18.27 14.99 3.60
N LEU A 137 -17.34 14.08 3.35
CA LEU A 137 -15.93 14.44 3.13
C LEU A 137 -15.76 15.34 1.88
N ILE A 138 -16.42 15.01 0.77
CA ILE A 138 -16.38 15.79 -0.47
C ILE A 138 -16.89 17.22 -0.24
N HIS A 139 -17.96 17.40 0.54
CA HIS A 139 -18.50 18.73 0.84
C HIS A 139 -17.52 19.63 1.62
N ARG A 140 -16.57 19.04 2.34
CA ARG A 140 -15.59 19.77 3.17
C ARG A 140 -14.32 20.15 2.44
N ILE A 141 -14.06 19.58 1.26
CA ILE A 141 -12.82 19.78 0.51
C ILE A 141 -13.07 20.58 -0.77
N SER A 142 -12.06 21.33 -1.20
CA SER A 142 -12.05 22.10 -2.43
C SER A 142 -11.94 21.20 -3.67
N LYS A 143 -12.19 21.77 -4.85
CA LYS A 143 -12.06 21.06 -6.13
C LYS A 143 -10.67 20.44 -6.36
N LYS A 144 -9.59 21.13 -5.93
CA LYS A 144 -8.20 20.66 -6.09
C LYS A 144 -7.90 19.52 -5.11
N GLU A 145 -8.37 19.64 -3.88
CA GLU A 145 -8.25 18.57 -2.88
C GLU A 145 -9.00 17.31 -3.32
N ALA A 146 -10.22 17.47 -3.82
CA ALA A 146 -11.03 16.36 -4.32
C ALA A 146 -10.38 15.64 -5.51
N ARG A 147 -9.74 16.38 -6.43
CA ARG A 147 -9.03 15.80 -7.57
C ARG A 147 -8.08 14.69 -7.17
N TYR A 148 -7.30 14.90 -6.12
CA TYR A 148 -6.29 13.92 -5.70
C TYR A 148 -6.80 12.97 -4.64
N LEU A 149 -7.53 13.46 -3.63
CA LEU A 149 -7.99 12.63 -2.51
C LEU A 149 -8.91 11.50 -2.99
N LEU A 150 -9.80 11.76 -3.96
CA LEU A 150 -10.73 10.74 -4.47
C LEU A 150 -10.06 9.68 -5.35
N ARG A 151 -8.85 9.93 -5.85
CA ARG A 151 -8.11 8.93 -6.63
C ARG A 151 -7.49 7.83 -5.75
N VAL A 152 -7.23 8.12 -4.47
CA VAL A 152 -6.67 7.17 -3.49
C VAL A 152 -7.60 5.96 -3.27
N PRO A 153 -8.85 6.11 -2.82
CA PRO A 153 -9.74 4.97 -2.60
C PRO A 153 -10.15 4.24 -3.90
N MET A 154 -9.92 4.86 -5.06
CA MET A 154 -10.11 4.25 -6.38
C MET A 154 -8.89 3.45 -6.86
N GLY A 155 -7.74 3.55 -6.19
CA GLY A 155 -6.47 2.97 -6.65
C GLY A 155 -5.95 3.60 -7.96
N LYS A 156 -6.31 4.86 -8.23
CA LYS A 156 -6.05 5.55 -9.51
C LYS A 156 -5.22 6.84 -9.35
N LEU A 157 -4.51 7.05 -8.23
CA LEU A 157 -3.78 8.30 -7.95
C LEU A 157 -2.75 8.66 -9.02
N ARG A 158 -1.99 7.67 -9.53
CA ARG A 158 -1.12 7.76 -10.72
C ARG A 158 -0.18 8.97 -10.77
N LEU A 159 0.50 9.33 -9.67
CA LEU A 159 1.49 10.43 -9.64
C LEU A 159 2.82 10.12 -10.35
N GLY A 160 2.99 8.93 -10.93
CA GLY A 160 4.27 8.51 -11.52
C GLY A 160 5.38 8.29 -10.50
N VAL A 161 5.05 8.20 -9.21
CA VAL A 161 5.99 7.92 -8.12
C VAL A 161 5.75 6.51 -7.58
N GLY A 162 6.82 5.76 -7.38
CA GLY A 162 6.79 4.45 -6.69
C GLY A 162 7.82 4.41 -5.58
N ASP A 163 7.89 3.31 -4.84
CA ASP A 163 8.73 3.14 -3.64
C ASP A 163 10.17 3.67 -3.82
N PRO A 164 10.89 3.38 -4.93
CA PRO A 164 12.24 3.90 -5.12
C PRO A 164 12.33 5.42 -5.14
N THR A 165 11.33 6.10 -5.69
CA THR A 165 11.28 7.57 -5.77
C THR A 165 10.89 8.16 -4.41
N ILE A 166 10.00 7.50 -3.67
CA ILE A 166 9.62 7.90 -2.30
C ILE A 166 10.81 7.76 -1.35
N MET A 167 11.52 6.63 -1.38
CA MET A 167 12.72 6.42 -0.56
C MET A 167 13.83 7.45 -0.86
N ASP A 168 14.05 7.78 -2.14
CA ASP A 168 14.97 8.84 -2.52
C ASP A 168 14.51 10.21 -1.99
N GLY A 169 13.20 10.49 -2.07
CA GLY A 169 12.59 11.70 -1.52
C GLY A 169 12.78 11.81 0.00
N LEU A 170 12.56 10.72 0.74
CA LEU A 170 12.79 10.65 2.19
C LEU A 170 14.27 10.85 2.56
N ALA A 171 15.19 10.21 1.81
CA ALA A 171 16.62 10.41 2.01
C ALA A 171 17.00 11.89 1.78
N CYS A 172 16.58 12.46 0.64
CA CYS A 172 16.81 13.87 0.29
C CYS A 172 16.16 14.84 1.28
N ALA A 173 15.00 14.48 1.85
CA ALA A 173 14.32 15.26 2.87
C ALA A 173 15.19 15.39 4.13
N TYR A 174 15.92 14.33 4.49
CA TYR A 174 16.68 14.28 5.72
C TYR A 174 18.12 14.80 5.57
N ASP A 175 18.88 14.27 4.60
CA ASP A 175 20.32 14.57 4.47
C ASP A 175 20.66 15.50 3.28
N GLY A 176 19.65 15.93 2.52
CA GLY A 176 19.82 16.76 1.31
C GLY A 176 20.45 16.03 0.12
N ARG A 177 20.73 14.74 0.25
CA ARG A 177 21.37 13.83 -0.70
C ARG A 177 20.60 12.50 -0.69
N ARG A 178 21.21 11.41 -1.12
CA ARG A 178 20.59 10.08 -1.13
C ARG A 178 21.40 9.07 -0.32
N ASN A 179 22.15 9.54 0.68
CA ASN A 179 23.06 8.65 1.43
C ASN A 179 22.29 7.72 2.36
N LEU A 180 21.13 8.16 2.85
CA LEU A 180 20.23 7.34 3.68
C LEU A 180 19.38 6.34 2.88
N ARG A 181 19.42 6.37 1.55
CA ARG A 181 18.61 5.50 0.68
C ARG A 181 18.79 4.00 0.96
N PRO A 182 20.00 3.46 1.22
CA PRO A 182 20.17 2.05 1.58
C PRO A 182 19.63 1.71 2.98
N VAL A 183 19.72 2.63 3.93
CA VAL A 183 19.23 2.44 5.31
C VAL A 183 17.70 2.36 5.31
N ILE A 184 17.05 3.28 4.59
CA ILE A 184 15.59 3.31 4.42
C ILE A 184 15.10 2.03 3.74
N GLU A 185 15.77 1.60 2.66
CA GLU A 185 15.40 0.38 1.93
C GLU A 185 15.55 -0.86 2.77
N ASN A 186 16.62 -0.98 3.55
CA ASN A 186 16.80 -2.11 4.44
C ASN A 186 15.67 -2.18 5.48
N ALA A 187 15.32 -1.06 6.11
CA ALA A 187 14.20 -1.02 7.06
C ALA A 187 12.86 -1.38 6.37
N TYR A 188 12.60 -0.82 5.19
CA TYR A 188 11.40 -1.10 4.42
C TYR A 188 11.33 -2.57 3.95
N ASN A 189 12.46 -3.18 3.59
CA ASN A 189 12.50 -4.61 3.26
C ASN A 189 12.15 -5.49 4.46
N LEU A 190 12.41 -5.05 5.69
CA LEU A 190 12.16 -5.83 6.92
C LEU A 190 10.74 -5.72 7.48
N CYS A 191 9.92 -4.76 7.03
CA CYS A 191 8.55 -4.56 7.51
C CYS A 191 7.50 -4.28 6.43
N ALA A 192 7.91 -4.02 5.20
CA ALA A 192 7.06 -3.65 4.07
C ALA A 192 6.09 -2.47 4.35
N ASP A 193 6.47 -1.56 5.25
CA ASP A 193 5.66 -0.40 5.63
C ASP A 193 6.48 0.90 5.48
N MET A 194 6.34 1.57 4.33
CA MET A 194 7.07 2.81 4.03
C MET A 194 6.66 3.93 4.98
N GLY A 195 5.39 4.01 5.34
CA GLY A 195 4.87 4.98 6.30
C GLY A 195 5.58 4.82 7.64
N LEU A 196 5.60 3.60 8.21
CA LEU A 196 6.31 3.32 9.46
C LEU A 196 7.78 3.72 9.39
N VAL A 197 8.48 3.36 8.31
CA VAL A 197 9.90 3.71 8.11
C VAL A 197 10.09 5.23 8.07
N ALA A 198 9.21 5.96 7.37
CA ALA A 198 9.27 7.42 7.29
C ALA A 198 8.96 8.08 8.65
N GLY A 199 7.97 7.56 9.39
CA GLY A 199 7.64 8.02 10.74
C GLY A 199 8.83 7.88 11.70
N ILE A 200 9.46 6.70 11.72
CA ILE A 200 10.66 6.45 12.55
C ILE A 200 11.83 7.35 12.12
N LEU A 201 12.05 7.52 10.81
CA LEU A 201 13.09 8.42 10.30
C LEU A 201 12.90 9.85 10.84
N LEU A 202 11.66 10.32 10.90
CA LEU A 202 11.34 11.66 11.39
C LEU A 202 11.50 11.78 12.91
N SER A 203 10.98 10.83 13.69
CA SER A 203 10.99 10.92 15.16
C SER A 203 12.30 10.51 15.82
N GLU A 204 12.94 9.46 15.31
CA GLU A 204 14.07 8.79 15.95
C GLU A 204 15.37 8.88 15.14
N GLY A 205 15.28 9.28 13.87
CA GLY A 205 16.43 9.48 13.00
C GLY A 205 17.01 8.21 12.38
N PRO A 206 18.07 8.34 11.57
CA PRO A 206 18.60 7.25 10.74
C PRO A 206 19.34 6.18 11.54
N GLU A 207 19.92 6.51 12.71
CA GLU A 207 20.57 5.50 13.56
C GLU A 207 19.55 4.46 14.02
N ARG A 208 18.34 4.89 14.37
CA ARG A 208 17.26 3.96 14.73
C ARG A 208 16.92 3.00 13.59
N LEU A 209 16.92 3.47 12.35
CA LEU A 209 16.66 2.63 11.18
C LEU A 209 17.79 1.63 10.89
N LYS A 210 19.04 1.94 11.22
CA LYS A 210 20.15 0.97 11.11
C LYS A 210 19.96 -0.21 12.08
N ASP A 211 19.38 0.07 13.23
CA ASP A 211 18.99 -0.93 14.23
C ASP A 211 17.57 -1.47 14.03
N PHE A 212 16.97 -1.25 12.86
CA PHE A 212 15.67 -1.84 12.55
C PHE A 212 15.80 -3.38 12.49
N ARG A 213 14.79 -4.06 13.00
CA ARG A 213 14.71 -5.53 13.05
C ARG A 213 13.35 -5.94 12.51
N VAL A 214 13.25 -7.20 12.09
CA VAL A 214 11.98 -7.79 11.65
C VAL A 214 10.90 -7.57 12.69
N LEU A 215 9.69 -7.23 12.25
CA LEU A 215 8.52 -7.05 13.10
C LEU A 215 7.57 -8.22 12.86
N LEU A 216 7.27 -8.98 13.91
CA LEU A 216 6.30 -10.06 13.81
C LEU A 216 4.91 -9.48 13.51
N GLY A 217 4.19 -10.09 12.57
CA GLY A 217 2.93 -9.54 12.04
C GLY A 217 3.09 -8.49 10.93
N SER A 218 4.30 -8.02 10.61
CA SER A 218 4.59 -7.24 9.41
C SER A 218 5.40 -8.09 8.43
N PRO A 219 4.97 -8.27 7.18
CA PRO A 219 5.71 -9.09 6.24
C PRO A 219 7.07 -8.49 5.89
N ILE A 220 8.03 -9.38 5.68
CA ILE A 220 9.32 -9.07 5.07
C ILE A 220 9.12 -9.06 3.56
N ARG A 221 9.65 -8.06 2.85
CA ARG A 221 9.62 -8.03 1.39
C ARG A 221 10.33 -9.27 0.85
N VAL A 222 9.66 -9.97 -0.07
CA VAL A 222 10.15 -11.24 -0.61
C VAL A 222 11.46 -11.06 -1.38
N GLU A 223 12.44 -11.92 -1.11
CA GLU A 223 13.63 -12.02 -1.95
C GLU A 223 13.24 -12.57 -3.32
N LEU A 224 13.73 -11.93 -4.39
CA LEU A 224 13.46 -12.30 -5.77
C LEU A 224 14.69 -13.00 -6.38
N ALA A 225 14.46 -14.00 -7.22
CA ALA A 225 15.51 -14.70 -7.93
C ALA A 225 15.81 -14.02 -9.27
N GLU A 226 17.10 -13.86 -9.59
CA GLU A 226 17.55 -13.53 -10.94
C GLU A 226 17.42 -14.76 -11.84
N ARG A 227 17.09 -14.56 -13.13
CA ARG A 227 17.04 -15.64 -14.11
C ARG A 227 18.45 -15.92 -14.64
N ALA A 228 18.93 -17.13 -14.45
CA ALA A 228 20.15 -17.62 -15.10
C ALA A 228 19.87 -18.21 -16.48
N GLU A 229 20.85 -18.15 -17.37
CA GLU A 229 20.71 -18.66 -18.75
C GLU A 229 21.05 -20.15 -18.86
N SER A 230 21.93 -20.66 -17.99
CA SER A 230 22.36 -22.07 -17.97
C SER A 230 22.88 -22.48 -16.60
N ILE A 231 23.09 -23.79 -16.40
CA ILE A 231 23.73 -24.31 -15.18
C ILE A 231 25.17 -23.79 -15.06
N ASP A 232 25.92 -23.71 -16.16
CA ASP A 232 27.30 -23.17 -16.16
C ASP A 232 27.33 -21.68 -15.78
N ASP A 233 26.30 -20.93 -16.15
CA ASP A 233 26.13 -19.54 -15.70
C ASP A 233 25.88 -19.47 -14.19
N ILE A 234 25.02 -20.34 -13.64
CA ILE A 234 24.80 -20.44 -12.18
C ILE A 234 26.09 -20.75 -11.44
N VAL A 235 26.85 -21.77 -11.87
CA VAL A 235 28.09 -22.19 -11.20
C VAL A 235 29.19 -21.12 -11.30
N ARG A 236 29.22 -20.34 -12.40
CA ARG A 236 30.15 -19.20 -12.54
C ARG A 236 29.79 -18.04 -11.62
N ARG A 237 28.49 -17.74 -11.45
CA ARG A 237 28.00 -16.65 -10.60
C ARG A 237 28.05 -16.99 -9.11
N LEU A 238 27.62 -18.21 -8.78
CA LEU A 238 27.46 -18.73 -7.44
C LEU A 238 28.49 -19.84 -7.25
N SER A 239 29.47 -19.61 -6.39
CA SER A 239 30.52 -20.58 -6.11
C SER A 239 29.96 -21.84 -5.44
N ARG A 240 29.97 -21.90 -4.10
CA ARG A 240 29.26 -22.94 -3.35
C ARG A 240 27.82 -22.49 -3.14
N CYS A 241 26.85 -23.26 -3.64
CA CYS A 241 25.42 -22.96 -3.51
C CYS A 241 24.61 -24.18 -3.05
N ALA A 242 23.43 -23.90 -2.47
CA ALA A 242 22.37 -24.90 -2.28
C ALA A 242 21.47 -24.92 -3.51
N VAL A 243 20.92 -26.10 -3.83
CA VAL A 243 19.99 -26.28 -4.96
C VAL A 243 18.71 -26.87 -4.41
N GLU A 244 17.60 -26.16 -4.63
CA GLU A 244 16.27 -26.56 -4.20
C GLU A 244 15.33 -26.70 -5.39
N PRO A 245 14.34 -27.61 -5.35
CA PRO A 245 13.31 -27.68 -6.38
C PRO A 245 12.52 -26.38 -6.45
N LYS A 246 12.33 -25.84 -7.66
CA LYS A 246 11.39 -24.74 -7.88
C LYS A 246 9.97 -25.29 -7.99
N TYR A 247 9.19 -25.14 -6.93
CA TYR A 247 7.78 -25.51 -6.92
C TYR A 247 6.92 -24.56 -7.78
N ASP A 248 5.80 -25.08 -8.29
CA ASP A 248 4.78 -24.33 -9.03
C ASP A 248 3.55 -24.18 -8.14
N GLY A 249 3.63 -23.24 -7.20
CA GLY A 249 2.63 -23.08 -6.16
C GLY A 249 2.42 -21.63 -5.75
N PHE A 250 1.90 -21.47 -4.55
CA PHE A 250 1.57 -20.17 -4.00
C PHE A 250 2.53 -19.86 -2.86
N ARG A 251 3.45 -18.91 -3.08
CA ARG A 251 4.43 -18.52 -2.06
C ARG A 251 3.72 -17.93 -0.84
N CYS A 252 4.03 -18.51 0.31
CA CYS A 252 3.49 -18.13 1.60
C CYS A 252 4.63 -17.75 2.54
N GLN A 253 4.53 -16.58 3.18
CA GLN A 253 5.37 -16.18 4.29
C GLN A 253 4.55 -16.31 5.58
N VAL A 254 4.94 -17.22 6.46
CA VAL A 254 4.21 -17.57 7.68
C VAL A 254 4.87 -16.89 8.87
N HIS A 255 4.09 -16.07 9.57
CA HIS A 255 4.44 -15.47 10.84
C HIS A 255 3.72 -16.24 11.94
N LYS A 256 4.49 -16.71 12.93
CA LYS A 256 3.99 -17.40 14.12
C LYS A 256 4.34 -16.59 15.37
N ASN A 257 3.34 -16.31 16.19
CA ASN A 257 3.45 -15.72 17.53
C ASN A 257 2.63 -16.57 18.52
N GLY A 258 3.24 -17.61 19.09
CA GLY A 258 2.51 -18.62 19.85
C GLY A 258 1.44 -19.29 18.97
N ASP A 259 0.17 -19.13 19.35
CA ASP A 259 -0.97 -19.66 18.59
C ASP A 259 -1.51 -18.70 17.52
N GLU A 260 -1.01 -17.47 17.45
CA GLU A 260 -1.37 -16.52 16.40
C GLU A 260 -0.52 -16.78 15.15
N ILE A 261 -1.19 -17.17 14.06
CA ILE A 261 -0.55 -17.42 12.77
C ILE A 261 -1.09 -16.42 11.76
N ILE A 262 -0.19 -15.77 11.04
CA ILE A 262 -0.52 -14.90 9.91
C ILE A 262 0.24 -15.41 8.70
N ILE A 263 -0.44 -15.51 7.56
CA ILE A 263 0.15 -16.00 6.31
C ILE A 263 0.05 -14.90 5.27
N PHE A 264 1.19 -14.43 4.77
CA PHE A 264 1.24 -13.43 3.73
C PHE A 264 1.53 -14.05 2.36
N THR A 265 0.90 -13.51 1.32
CA THR A 265 1.14 -13.89 -0.08
C THR A 265 2.47 -13.32 -0.59
N ARG A 266 2.85 -13.68 -1.82
CA ARG A 266 3.94 -13.03 -2.56
C ARG A 266 3.80 -11.49 -2.63
N ASN A 267 2.57 -11.00 -2.73
CA ASN A 267 2.27 -9.57 -2.80
C ASN A 267 2.01 -8.96 -1.42
N LEU A 268 2.33 -9.71 -0.35
CA LEU A 268 2.24 -9.30 1.04
C LEU A 268 0.80 -9.05 1.52
N GLU A 269 -0.18 -9.64 0.84
CA GLU A 269 -1.58 -9.63 1.27
C GLU A 269 -1.78 -10.70 2.35
N ASP A 270 -2.69 -10.47 3.29
CA ASP A 270 -3.06 -11.47 4.30
C ASP A 270 -3.93 -12.57 3.67
N ALA A 271 -3.36 -13.76 3.57
CA ALA A 271 -4.00 -14.98 3.08
C ALA A 271 -4.24 -16.00 4.20
N THR A 272 -4.23 -15.59 5.47
CA THR A 272 -4.42 -16.48 6.62
C THR A 272 -5.71 -17.29 6.51
N HIS A 273 -6.80 -16.63 6.09
CA HIS A 273 -8.11 -17.25 5.90
C HIS A 273 -8.16 -18.26 4.74
N MET A 274 -7.24 -18.17 3.77
CA MET A 274 -7.16 -19.07 2.62
C MET A 274 -6.54 -20.42 2.96
N PHE A 275 -5.76 -20.50 4.05
CA PHE A 275 -4.98 -21.69 4.41
C PHE A 275 -5.19 -22.11 5.88
N PRO A 276 -6.43 -22.42 6.32
CA PRO A 276 -6.69 -22.88 7.68
C PRO A 276 -5.88 -24.12 8.06
N GLU A 277 -5.59 -25.00 7.08
CA GLU A 277 -4.76 -26.19 7.28
C GLU A 277 -3.29 -25.84 7.59
N PHE A 278 -2.77 -24.75 7.02
CA PHE A 278 -1.40 -24.29 7.30
C PHE A 278 -1.31 -23.59 8.64
N VAL A 279 -2.37 -22.87 9.03
CA VAL A 279 -2.48 -22.29 10.37
C VAL A 279 -2.38 -23.40 11.42
N GLU A 280 -3.14 -24.48 11.27
CA GLU A 280 -3.11 -25.61 12.20
C GLU A 280 -1.77 -26.38 12.16
N ALA A 281 -1.19 -26.57 10.98
CA ALA A 281 0.12 -27.18 10.82
C ALA A 281 1.23 -26.33 11.48
N ALA A 282 1.22 -25.01 11.31
CA ALA A 282 2.18 -24.10 11.92
C ALA A 282 2.09 -24.11 13.46
N ARG A 283 0.88 -24.19 14.02
CA ARG A 283 0.68 -24.33 15.47
C ARG A 283 1.28 -25.64 16.00
N SER A 284 0.95 -26.76 15.36
CA SER A 284 1.25 -28.11 15.86
C SER A 284 2.65 -28.62 15.55
N ILE A 285 3.24 -28.24 14.41
CA ILE A 285 4.51 -28.81 13.91
C ILE A 285 5.71 -27.90 14.21
N VAL A 286 5.54 -26.57 14.10
CA VAL A 286 6.64 -25.62 14.29
C VAL A 286 6.89 -25.44 15.78
N LYS A 287 8.02 -25.94 16.28
CA LYS A 287 8.33 -25.93 17.71
C LYS A 287 8.71 -24.56 18.28
N ALA A 288 9.14 -23.63 17.44
CA ALA A 288 9.49 -22.28 17.87
C ALA A 288 8.23 -21.51 18.31
N GLU A 289 8.34 -20.77 19.42
CA GLU A 289 7.27 -19.91 19.94
C GLU A 289 6.99 -18.77 18.96
N THR A 290 8.07 -18.10 18.50
CA THR A 290 7.99 -17.05 17.48
C THR A 290 8.83 -17.45 16.28
N ALA A 291 8.28 -17.35 15.08
CA ALA A 291 9.01 -17.63 13.85
C ALA A 291 8.47 -16.83 12.66
N ILE A 292 9.36 -16.53 11.72
CA ILE A 292 9.01 -16.14 10.36
C ILE A 292 9.70 -17.14 9.44
N PHE A 293 8.94 -17.82 8.60
CA PHE A 293 9.46 -18.76 7.61
C PHE A 293 8.66 -18.66 6.33
N GLU A 294 9.23 -19.13 5.23
CA GLU A 294 8.57 -19.12 3.94
C GLU A 294 8.53 -20.51 3.32
N GLY A 295 7.58 -20.70 2.40
CA GLY A 295 7.46 -21.92 1.63
C GLY A 295 6.47 -21.76 0.50
N GLU A 296 6.32 -22.82 -0.28
CA GLU A 296 5.37 -22.86 -1.39
C GLU A 296 4.17 -23.74 -1.03
N ALA A 297 2.97 -23.18 -1.06
CA ALA A 297 1.74 -23.95 -1.00
C ALA A 297 1.55 -24.69 -2.32
N VAL A 298 1.48 -26.02 -2.29
CA VAL A 298 1.30 -26.84 -3.49
C VAL A 298 0.16 -27.82 -3.26
N SER A 299 -0.69 -28.00 -4.27
CA SER A 299 -1.73 -29.03 -4.22
C SER A 299 -1.15 -30.40 -4.52
N PHE A 300 -1.50 -31.37 -3.70
CA PHE A 300 -0.97 -32.73 -3.76
C PHE A 300 -2.10 -33.74 -3.91
N ASN A 301 -1.94 -34.67 -4.84
CA ASN A 301 -2.87 -35.77 -5.02
C ASN A 301 -2.36 -37.01 -4.27
N PRO A 302 -3.00 -37.43 -3.17
CA PRO A 302 -2.52 -38.56 -2.38
C PRO A 302 -2.70 -39.91 -3.11
N LYS A 303 -3.61 -40.01 -4.10
CA LYS A 303 -3.82 -41.24 -4.85
C LYS A 303 -2.74 -41.47 -5.91
N SER A 304 -2.32 -40.40 -6.59
CA SER A 304 -1.29 -40.49 -7.64
C SER A 304 0.11 -40.15 -7.16
N GLY A 305 0.26 -39.57 -5.96
CA GLY A 305 1.53 -39.13 -5.40
C GLY A 305 2.15 -37.92 -6.13
N LYS A 306 1.34 -37.16 -6.88
CA LYS A 306 1.81 -36.06 -7.74
C LYS A 306 1.32 -34.71 -7.25
N PHE A 307 2.15 -33.69 -7.46
CA PHE A 307 1.75 -32.29 -7.34
C PHE A 307 0.85 -31.88 -8.51
N HIS A 308 -0.13 -31.03 -8.24
CA HIS A 308 -0.92 -30.36 -9.28
C HIS A 308 -0.28 -29.03 -9.69
N PRO A 309 -0.56 -28.55 -10.91
CA PRO A 309 -0.13 -27.22 -11.36
C PRO A 309 -0.69 -26.09 -10.50
N PHE A 310 -0.04 -24.92 -10.55
CA PHE A 310 -0.47 -23.71 -9.84
C PHE A 310 -1.94 -23.37 -10.02
N GLN A 311 -2.48 -23.50 -11.24
CA GLN A 311 -3.87 -23.19 -11.57
C GLN A 311 -4.88 -23.96 -10.73
N VAL A 312 -4.58 -25.21 -10.36
CA VAL A 312 -5.43 -26.02 -9.48
C VAL A 312 -5.23 -25.60 -8.03
N THR A 313 -4.01 -25.19 -7.67
CA THR A 313 -3.68 -24.72 -6.32
C THR A 313 -4.35 -23.41 -5.94
N VAL A 314 -4.62 -22.53 -6.91
CA VAL A 314 -5.32 -21.26 -6.65
C VAL A 314 -6.85 -21.36 -6.78
N GLN A 315 -7.38 -22.48 -7.25
CA GLN A 315 -8.83 -22.72 -7.39
C GLN A 315 -9.49 -23.31 -6.13
N ARG A 316 -8.73 -23.38 -5.03
CA ARG A 316 -9.18 -23.91 -3.75
C ARG A 316 -10.36 -23.13 -3.19
#